data_AF-A0A5M3MJ08-F1
#
_entry.id   AF-A0A5M3MJ08-F1
#
_cell.length_a   1.000
_cell.length_b   1.000
_cell.length_c   1.000
_cell.angle_alpha   90.00
_cell.angle_beta   90.00
_cell.angle_gamma   90.00
#
_symmetry.space_group_name_H-M   'P 1'
#
loop_
_entity.id
_entity.type
_entity.pdbx_description
1 polymer ?
#
loop_
_entity_poly.entity_id
_entity_poly.type
_entity_poly.pdbx_seq_one_letter_code
_entity_poly.pdbx_strand_id
1 'polypeptide(L)'
;MDRTVEVCGFCLQPTAQSGCVVYLRPTRGSASSTFQVDDTRSLCPNLVSFAYHSAATASESAPCTNVPLACPICSPTNKMAVRNPAIWRYSMVAHLRIHHASSQLLSHLTAKFTIPPDEIDNMRTLVWARRFTKSRKSRKVYHAPTLAISDAHRTSKFASNEDISETSAAADEQELSDVHAEDPDVMAASTSRNHDTHSGTLSDIEDGPAESALDISLDAPEFVENDVITRAGRKSRKRDLNAMLRTCDCDKVVTQNEINDGVAIRCKYDRCETGWFHLTCMYLDCIETDWRCPSHARPTKRAKRGGKK
;
A
#
# COMPACT_ATOMS: atom_id res chain seq x y z
N MET A 1 -1.16 -16.78 3.92
CA MET A 1 -0.31 -16.74 2.72
C MET A 1 1.11 -16.87 3.20
N ASP A 2 1.84 -17.85 2.66
CA ASP A 2 3.26 -18.00 2.95
C ASP A 2 4.01 -16.75 2.45
N ARG A 3 4.77 -16.10 3.33
CA ARG A 3 5.51 -14.86 3.04
C ARG A 3 6.94 -15.12 2.59
N THR A 4 7.27 -16.38 2.29
CA THR A 4 8.61 -16.79 1.85
C THR A 4 8.76 -16.84 0.34
N VAL A 5 7.65 -16.80 -0.42
CA VAL A 5 7.65 -16.92 -1.88
C VAL A 5 6.93 -15.74 -2.52
N GLU A 6 7.49 -15.21 -3.62
CA GLU A 6 6.80 -14.25 -4.47
C GLU A 6 5.71 -14.93 -5.29
N VAL A 7 4.48 -14.42 -5.21
CA VAL A 7 3.33 -14.95 -5.95
C VAL A 7 2.70 -13.87 -6.80
N CYS A 8 2.15 -14.26 -7.95
CA CYS A 8 1.37 -13.37 -8.78
C CYS A 8 0.02 -13.08 -8.12
N GLY A 9 -0.35 -11.82 -7.93
CA GLY A 9 -1.64 -11.44 -7.32
C GLY A 9 -2.88 -11.77 -8.16
N PHE A 10 -2.72 -12.12 -9.45
CA PHE A 10 -3.84 -12.54 -10.29
C PHE A 10 -4.12 -14.05 -10.22
N CYS A 11 -3.08 -14.88 -10.37
CA CYS A 11 -3.24 -16.33 -10.42
C CYS A 11 -2.75 -17.07 -9.18
N LEU A 12 -2.13 -16.35 -8.23
CA LEU A 12 -1.53 -16.86 -6.99
C LEU A 12 -0.45 -17.94 -7.19
N GLN A 13 0.03 -18.11 -8.41
CA GLN A 13 1.14 -19.01 -8.70
C GLN A 13 2.48 -18.34 -8.34
N PRO A 14 3.49 -19.12 -7.90
CA PRO A 14 4.84 -18.59 -7.71
C PRO A 14 5.35 -17.92 -8.98
N THR A 15 5.90 -16.71 -8.85
CA THR A 15 6.40 -15.92 -9.98
C THR A 15 7.50 -16.67 -10.74
N ALA A 16 8.41 -17.33 -10.01
CA ALA A 16 9.51 -18.11 -10.56
C ALA A 16 9.05 -19.32 -11.41
N GLN A 17 7.88 -19.88 -11.13
CA GLN A 17 7.35 -21.07 -11.83
C GLN A 17 6.42 -20.68 -12.98
N SER A 18 5.57 -19.68 -12.76
CA SER A 18 4.54 -19.28 -13.72
C SER A 18 5.02 -18.33 -14.81
N GLY A 19 6.18 -17.69 -14.63
CA GLY A 19 6.65 -16.65 -15.53
C GLY A 19 5.76 -15.41 -15.56
N CYS A 20 4.88 -15.23 -14.56
CA CYS A 20 4.01 -14.06 -14.50
C CYS A 20 4.84 -12.81 -14.23
N VAL A 21 4.67 -11.77 -15.02
CA VAL A 21 5.38 -10.50 -14.87
C VAL A 21 4.39 -9.36 -15.03
N VAL A 22 4.37 -8.42 -14.10
CA VAL A 22 3.50 -7.24 -14.18
C VAL A 22 4.36 -6.00 -14.35
N TYR A 23 4.05 -5.17 -15.34
CA TYR A 23 4.72 -3.89 -15.55
C TYR A 23 3.79 -2.73 -15.23
N LEU A 24 4.37 -1.62 -14.77
CA LEU A 24 3.66 -0.38 -14.53
C LEU A 24 3.98 0.63 -15.62
N ARG A 25 2.99 1.43 -15.97
CA ARG A 25 3.13 2.59 -16.85
C ARG A 25 2.64 3.85 -16.13
N PRO A 26 3.27 5.01 -16.38
CA PRO A 26 2.78 6.27 -15.86
C PRO A 26 1.47 6.64 -16.57
N THR A 27 0.51 7.14 -15.81
CA THR A 27 -0.72 7.70 -16.39
C THR A 27 -0.45 9.05 -17.05
N ARG A 28 -1.00 9.26 -18.24
CA ARG A 28 -0.87 10.54 -18.96
C ARG A 28 -1.63 11.63 -18.22
N GLY A 29 -0.99 12.78 -18.03
CA GLY A 29 -1.65 14.01 -17.58
C GLY A 29 -1.72 14.22 -16.06
N SER A 30 -1.16 13.33 -15.24
CA SER A 30 -1.07 13.57 -13.79
C SER A 30 0.29 14.16 -13.42
N ALA A 31 0.29 15.31 -12.75
CA ALA A 31 1.48 15.95 -12.19
C ALA A 31 2.09 15.15 -11.03
N SER A 32 1.26 14.33 -10.36
CA SER A 32 1.68 13.27 -9.45
C SER A 32 1.81 11.98 -10.26
N SER A 33 2.93 11.27 -10.18
CA SER A 33 3.18 10.05 -10.97
C SER A 33 2.28 8.89 -10.53
N THR A 34 1.01 8.96 -10.88
CA THR A 34 0.06 7.85 -10.69
C THR A 34 0.36 6.77 -11.72
N PHE A 35 0.50 5.55 -11.23
CA PHE A 35 0.78 4.38 -12.08
C PHE A 35 -0.51 3.65 -12.45
N GLN A 36 -0.46 2.96 -13.57
CA GLN A 36 -1.42 1.94 -13.96
C GLN A 36 -0.67 0.69 -14.39
N VAL A 37 -1.35 -0.46 -14.38
CA VAL A 37 -0.81 -1.68 -14.98
C VAL A 37 -0.68 -1.46 -16.50
N ASP A 38 0.46 -1.89 -17.04
CA ASP A 38 0.69 -1.94 -18.47
C ASP A 38 0.22 -3.29 -19.01
N ASP A 39 -1.05 -3.35 -19.42
CA ASP A 39 -1.67 -4.57 -19.91
C ASP A 39 -0.99 -5.14 -21.17
N THR A 40 -0.23 -4.30 -21.90
CA THR A 40 0.46 -4.73 -23.14
C THR A 40 1.80 -5.41 -22.87
N ARG A 41 2.48 -5.01 -21.79
CA ARG A 41 3.78 -5.57 -21.41
C ARG A 41 3.67 -6.65 -20.35
N SER A 42 2.59 -6.65 -19.57
CA SER A 42 2.37 -7.60 -18.49
C SER A 42 1.99 -8.97 -19.05
N LEU A 43 2.49 -10.02 -18.42
CA LEU A 43 2.26 -11.42 -18.77
C LEU A 43 1.62 -12.12 -17.58
N CYS A 44 0.35 -12.49 -17.71
CA CYS A 44 -0.32 -13.42 -16.82
C CYS A 44 -1.54 -14.01 -17.54
N PRO A 45 -1.78 -15.34 -17.49
CA PRO A 45 -2.97 -15.94 -18.08
C PRO A 45 -4.29 -15.37 -17.53
N ASN A 46 -4.25 -14.88 -16.29
CA ASN A 46 -5.40 -14.29 -15.58
C ASN A 46 -5.28 -12.76 -15.45
N LEU A 47 -4.55 -12.10 -16.34
CA LEU A 47 -4.43 -10.64 -16.35
C LEU A 47 -5.80 -10.00 -16.55
N VAL A 48 -6.22 -9.16 -15.61
CA VAL A 48 -7.47 -8.40 -15.70
C VAL A 48 -7.17 -6.92 -15.55
N SER A 49 -7.88 -6.09 -16.33
CA SER A 49 -7.82 -4.64 -16.17
C SER A 49 -8.63 -4.21 -14.95
N PHE A 50 -8.07 -3.35 -14.11
CA PHE A 50 -8.75 -2.84 -12.93
C PHE A 50 -8.34 -1.39 -12.63
N ALA A 51 -9.17 -0.68 -11.88
CA ALA A 51 -8.91 0.69 -11.45
C ALA A 51 -7.82 0.72 -10.37
N TYR A 52 -6.57 0.91 -10.78
CA TYR A 52 -5.38 0.86 -9.90
C TYR A 52 -5.52 1.73 -8.65
N HIS A 53 -5.93 2.99 -8.78
CA HIS A 53 -6.03 3.91 -7.64
C HIS A 53 -7.07 3.48 -6.60
N SER A 54 -8.21 2.95 -7.06
CA SER A 54 -9.24 2.43 -6.17
C SER A 54 -8.78 1.18 -5.43
N ALA A 55 -7.98 0.32 -6.08
CA ALA A 55 -7.43 -0.88 -5.47
C ALA A 55 -6.24 -0.60 -4.53
N ALA A 56 -5.53 0.52 -4.73
CA ALA A 56 -4.42 0.93 -3.88
C ALA A 56 -4.89 1.59 -2.56
N THR A 57 -6.17 1.95 -2.47
CA THR A 57 -6.75 2.66 -1.33
C THR A 57 -7.69 1.73 -0.57
N ALA A 58 -7.41 1.48 0.71
CA ALA A 58 -8.31 0.70 1.56
C ALA A 58 -9.62 1.48 1.78
N SER A 59 -10.75 0.77 1.70
CA SER A 59 -12.08 1.26 2.08
C SER A 59 -12.83 0.20 2.88
N GLU A 60 -13.90 0.60 3.57
CA GLU A 60 -14.74 -0.36 4.32
C GLU A 60 -15.30 -1.47 3.43
N SER A 61 -15.69 -1.14 2.20
CA SER A 61 -16.21 -2.12 1.23
C SER A 61 -15.14 -2.93 0.53
N ALA A 62 -13.91 -2.41 0.46
CA ALA A 62 -12.76 -3.04 -0.20
C ALA A 62 -11.50 -2.80 0.63
N PRO A 63 -11.26 -3.60 1.68
CA PRO A 63 -10.16 -3.38 2.61
C PRO A 63 -8.79 -3.77 2.03
N CYS A 64 -8.75 -4.51 0.92
CA CYS A 64 -7.53 -5.02 0.33
C CYS A 64 -6.76 -3.91 -0.42
N THR A 65 -5.50 -3.70 -0.06
CA THR A 65 -4.55 -2.77 -0.71
C THR A 65 -3.55 -3.49 -1.62
N ASN A 66 -3.78 -4.76 -1.95
CA ASN A 66 -2.85 -5.57 -2.72
C ASN A 66 -2.82 -5.15 -4.20
N VAL A 67 -1.89 -4.28 -4.54
CA VAL A 67 -1.62 -3.82 -5.90
C VAL A 67 -0.15 -4.06 -6.28
N PRO A 68 0.18 -4.16 -7.58
CA PRO A 68 1.57 -4.21 -8.02
C PRO A 68 2.25 -2.86 -7.78
N LEU A 69 3.42 -2.88 -7.15
CA LEU A 69 4.21 -1.71 -6.77
C LEU A 69 5.65 -1.87 -7.31
N ALA A 70 6.29 -0.76 -7.64
CA ALA A 70 7.72 -0.78 -7.94
C ALA A 70 8.51 -1.00 -6.63
N CYS A 71 9.47 -1.93 -6.66
CA CYS A 71 10.39 -2.09 -5.53
C CYS A 71 11.28 -0.83 -5.40
N PRO A 72 11.36 -0.19 -4.21
CA PRO A 72 12.20 0.98 -4.00
C PRO A 72 13.69 0.73 -4.25
N ILE A 73 14.16 -0.51 -4.06
CA ILE A 73 15.57 -0.88 -4.27
C ILE A 73 15.83 -1.23 -5.75
N CYS A 74 14.99 -2.06 -6.39
CA CYS A 74 15.16 -2.35 -7.81
C CYS A 74 14.94 -1.09 -8.68
N SER A 75 14.05 -0.20 -8.24
CA SER A 75 13.56 0.94 -9.01
C SER A 75 13.61 2.22 -8.18
N PRO A 76 14.81 2.73 -7.86
CA PRO A 76 14.98 3.91 -6.99
C PRO A 76 14.41 5.19 -7.61
N THR A 77 14.15 5.17 -8.92
CA THR A 77 13.57 6.29 -9.65
C THR A 77 12.31 5.86 -10.39
N ASN A 78 11.37 6.81 -10.58
CA ASN A 78 10.16 6.60 -11.37
C ASN A 78 10.44 6.13 -12.81
N LYS A 79 11.58 6.52 -13.39
CA LYS A 79 11.99 6.06 -14.73
C LYS A 79 12.32 4.57 -14.73
N MET A 80 12.95 4.07 -13.67
CA MET A 80 13.26 2.66 -13.51
C MET A 80 12.03 1.83 -13.15
N ALA A 81 11.08 2.41 -12.40
CA ALA A 81 9.82 1.76 -12.06
C ALA A 81 9.01 1.30 -13.30
N VAL A 82 9.18 1.98 -14.43
CA VAL A 82 8.52 1.60 -15.71
C VAL A 82 9.27 0.47 -16.41
N ARG A 83 10.58 0.35 -16.22
CA ARG A 83 11.41 -0.65 -16.89
C ARG A 83 11.41 -1.99 -16.16
N ASN A 84 11.39 -1.95 -14.84
CA ASN A 84 11.47 -3.14 -14.01
C ASN A 84 10.08 -3.74 -13.74
N PRO A 85 10.01 -5.07 -13.56
CA PRO A 85 8.81 -5.72 -13.06
C PRO A 85 8.34 -5.11 -11.73
N ALA A 86 7.03 -4.93 -11.61
CA ALA A 86 6.38 -4.58 -10.36
C ALA A 86 6.06 -5.83 -9.55
N ILE A 87 6.11 -5.67 -8.23
CA ILE A 87 5.87 -6.73 -7.26
C ILE A 87 4.58 -6.42 -6.51
N TRP A 88 3.74 -7.42 -6.32
CA TRP A 88 2.52 -7.29 -5.54
C TRP A 88 2.84 -6.87 -4.10
N ARG A 89 2.11 -5.90 -3.56
CA ARG A 89 2.32 -5.37 -2.20
C ARG A 89 2.47 -6.49 -1.17
N TYR A 90 1.59 -7.50 -1.21
CA TYR A 90 1.62 -8.61 -0.26
C TYR A 90 2.82 -9.55 -0.42
N SER A 91 3.46 -9.55 -1.59
CA SER A 91 4.69 -10.31 -1.88
C SER A 91 5.96 -9.47 -1.73
N MET A 92 5.86 -8.16 -1.46
CA MET A 92 7.02 -7.27 -1.37
C MET A 92 7.98 -7.69 -0.26
N VAL A 93 7.49 -8.17 0.89
CA VAL A 93 8.35 -8.67 1.98
C VAL A 93 9.16 -9.89 1.55
N ALA A 94 8.54 -10.83 0.82
CA ALA A 94 9.25 -11.99 0.27
C ALA A 94 10.34 -11.55 -0.71
N HIS A 95 9.97 -10.64 -1.62
CA HIS A 95 10.89 -10.06 -2.59
C HIS A 95 12.11 -9.41 -1.95
N LEU A 96 11.90 -8.56 -0.93
CA LEU A 96 12.97 -7.89 -0.22
C LEU A 96 13.92 -8.90 0.46
N ARG A 97 13.39 -9.98 1.04
CA ARG A 97 14.21 -11.01 1.69
C ARG A 97 15.01 -11.85 0.70
N ILE A 98 14.44 -12.17 -0.46
CA ILE A 98 15.10 -13.00 -1.47
C ILE A 98 16.15 -12.20 -2.25
N HIS A 99 15.76 -11.02 -2.73
CA HIS A 99 16.59 -10.25 -3.66
C HIS A 99 17.41 -9.15 -3.00
N HIS A 100 17.07 -8.76 -1.76
CA HIS A 100 17.69 -7.65 -1.06
C HIS A 100 18.08 -7.98 0.39
N ALA A 101 18.44 -9.25 0.66
CA ALA A 101 18.87 -9.72 1.97
C ALA A 101 19.99 -8.88 2.60
N SER A 102 20.93 -8.39 1.77
CA SER A 102 22.09 -7.61 2.21
C SER A 102 21.84 -6.10 2.28
N SER A 103 20.63 -5.62 1.96
CA SER A 103 20.34 -4.18 1.96
C SER A 103 20.20 -3.66 3.38
N GLN A 104 20.85 -2.54 3.68
CA GLN A 104 20.68 -1.84 4.96
C GLN A 104 19.25 -1.32 5.16
N LEU A 105 18.49 -1.13 4.08
CA LEU A 105 17.10 -0.67 4.12
C LEU A 105 16.09 -1.80 4.38
N LEU A 106 16.54 -3.06 4.41
CA LEU A 106 15.67 -4.24 4.49
C LEU A 106 14.71 -4.17 5.68
N SER A 107 15.21 -3.85 6.87
CA SER A 107 14.40 -3.80 8.10
C SER A 107 13.29 -2.75 8.01
N HIS A 108 13.63 -1.54 7.56
CA HIS A 108 12.67 -0.44 7.40
C HIS A 108 11.61 -0.76 6.34
N LEU A 109 12.04 -1.22 5.17
CA LEU A 109 11.12 -1.56 4.08
C LEU A 109 10.22 -2.76 4.42
N THR A 110 10.77 -3.77 5.12
CA THR A 110 9.97 -4.91 5.60
C THR A 110 8.87 -4.46 6.55
N ALA A 111 9.17 -3.59 7.51
CA ALA A 111 8.16 -3.03 8.40
C ALA A 111 7.09 -2.26 7.63
N LYS A 112 7.49 -1.43 6.67
CA LYS A 112 6.57 -0.64 5.82
C LYS A 112 5.61 -1.48 4.98
N PHE A 113 6.09 -2.58 4.41
CA PHE A 113 5.30 -3.47 3.56
C PHE A 113 4.65 -4.63 4.32
N THR A 114 4.79 -4.67 5.65
CA THR A 114 4.05 -5.62 6.47
C THR A 114 2.58 -5.26 6.44
N ILE A 115 1.75 -6.23 6.07
CA ILE A 115 0.30 -6.07 6.04
C ILE A 115 -0.20 -5.87 7.49
N PRO A 116 -0.89 -4.75 7.79
CA PRO A 116 -1.41 -4.51 9.13
C PRO A 116 -2.47 -5.56 9.50
N PRO A 117 -2.59 -5.92 10.79
CA PRO A 117 -3.54 -6.94 11.26
C PRO A 117 -4.99 -6.55 10.94
N ASP A 118 -5.34 -5.27 11.06
CA ASP A 118 -6.68 -4.75 10.78
C ASP A 118 -7.11 -5.01 9.33
N GLU A 119 -6.18 -4.91 8.37
CA GLU A 119 -6.46 -5.20 6.96
C GLU A 119 -6.78 -6.70 6.76
N ILE A 120 -6.04 -7.58 7.45
CA ILE A 120 -6.27 -9.02 7.44
C ILE A 120 -7.64 -9.36 8.04
N ASP A 121 -7.97 -8.75 9.18
CA ASP A 121 -9.24 -8.98 9.87
C ASP A 121 -10.43 -8.41 9.09
N ASN A 122 -10.29 -7.23 8.49
CA ASN A 122 -11.30 -6.66 7.61
C ASN A 122 -11.52 -7.52 6.35
N MET A 123 -10.45 -8.04 5.73
CA MET A 123 -10.59 -8.97 4.61
C MET A 123 -11.33 -10.26 5.03
N ARG A 124 -11.00 -10.81 6.20
CA ARG A 124 -11.65 -12.02 6.72
C ARG A 124 -13.14 -11.79 7.01
N THR A 125 -13.47 -10.72 7.72
CA THR A 125 -14.82 -10.44 8.22
C THR A 125 -15.73 -9.80 7.16
N LEU A 126 -15.27 -8.77 6.46
CA LEU A 126 -16.10 -7.99 5.53
C LEU A 126 -16.16 -8.60 4.14
N VAL A 127 -15.08 -9.22 3.67
CA VAL A 127 -15.04 -9.78 2.30
C VAL A 127 -15.35 -11.27 2.32
N TRP A 128 -14.62 -12.06 3.10
CA TRP A 128 -14.78 -13.52 3.07
C TRP A 128 -16.10 -13.99 3.67
N ALA A 129 -16.48 -13.50 4.85
CA ALA A 129 -17.75 -13.92 5.46
C ALA A 129 -18.96 -13.52 4.60
N ARG A 130 -18.92 -12.33 3.98
CA ARG A 130 -20.00 -11.84 3.10
C ARG A 130 -20.06 -12.54 1.74
N ARG A 131 -18.98 -13.16 1.26
CA ARG A 131 -19.00 -13.90 -0.01
C ARG A 131 -19.93 -15.11 0.04
N PHE A 132 -20.06 -15.74 1.20
CA PHE A 132 -20.90 -16.92 1.38
C PHE A 132 -22.32 -16.61 1.80
N THR A 133 -22.57 -15.40 2.33
CA THR A 133 -23.93 -14.92 2.49
C THR A 133 -24.44 -14.57 1.09
N LYS A 134 -25.18 -15.49 0.47
CA LYS A 134 -25.89 -15.23 -0.78
C LYS A 134 -26.67 -13.94 -0.57
N SER A 135 -26.23 -12.84 -1.18
CA SER A 135 -27.05 -11.65 -1.27
C SER A 135 -28.33 -12.16 -1.90
N ARG A 136 -29.41 -12.21 -1.11
CA ARG A 136 -30.75 -12.40 -1.66
C ARG A 136 -30.84 -11.24 -2.63
N LYS A 137 -30.66 -11.52 -3.93
CA LYS A 137 -30.84 -10.52 -4.99
C LYS A 137 -32.12 -9.86 -4.57
N SER A 138 -32.04 -8.57 -4.19
CA SER A 138 -33.24 -7.78 -4.00
C SER A 138 -34.00 -8.04 -5.28
N ARG A 139 -35.08 -8.84 -5.19
CA ARG A 139 -35.93 -9.06 -6.35
C ARG A 139 -36.30 -7.64 -6.66
N LYS A 140 -35.82 -7.10 -7.79
CA LYS A 140 -36.30 -5.82 -8.30
C LYS A 140 -37.78 -5.90 -8.07
N VAL A 141 -38.31 -5.09 -7.16
CA VAL A 141 -39.74 -5.04 -6.92
C VAL A 141 -40.26 -4.78 -8.31
N TYR A 142 -40.86 -5.81 -8.89
CA TYR A 142 -41.37 -5.73 -10.24
C TYR A 142 -42.54 -4.78 -10.07
N HIS A 143 -42.28 -3.51 -10.31
CA HIS A 143 -43.33 -2.55 -10.56
C HIS A 143 -43.91 -3.01 -11.89
N ALA A 144 -44.96 -3.84 -11.78
CA ALA A 144 -45.77 -4.19 -12.91
C ALA A 144 -46.08 -2.87 -13.64
N PRO A 145 -45.76 -2.76 -14.94
CA PRO A 145 -46.10 -1.58 -15.70
C PRO A 145 -47.57 -1.30 -15.44
N THR A 146 -47.88 -0.15 -14.85
CA THR A 146 -49.25 0.31 -14.70
C THR A 146 -49.75 0.50 -16.12
N LEU A 147 -50.44 -0.51 -16.65
CA LEU A 147 -51.11 -0.40 -17.94
C LEU A 147 -52.09 0.77 -17.79
N ALA A 148 -51.79 1.86 -18.48
CA ALA A 148 -52.71 2.97 -18.60
C ALA A 148 -53.91 2.44 -19.40
N ILE A 149 -54.94 1.98 -18.70
CA ILE A 149 -56.22 1.63 -19.31
C ILE A 149 -56.79 2.96 -19.82
N SER A 150 -56.70 3.20 -21.12
CA SER A 150 -57.35 4.35 -21.75
C SER A 150 -58.85 4.30 -21.43
N ASP A 151 -59.46 5.45 -21.15
CA ASP A 151 -60.91 5.57 -20.84
C ASP A 151 -61.82 4.89 -21.89
N ALA A 152 -61.33 4.68 -23.11
CA ALA A 152 -62.00 3.92 -24.17
C ALA A 152 -62.31 2.45 -23.82
N HIS A 153 -61.68 1.89 -22.78
CA HIS A 153 -61.87 0.50 -22.35
C HIS A 153 -62.45 0.37 -20.93
N ARG A 154 -62.94 1.46 -20.33
CA ARG A 154 -63.75 1.39 -19.11
C ARG A 154 -65.15 0.90 -19.44
N THR A 155 -65.37 -0.41 -19.32
CA THR A 155 -66.69 -1.07 -19.42
C THR A 155 -67.65 -0.70 -18.28
N SER A 156 -67.28 0.21 -17.37
CA SER A 156 -68.12 0.62 -16.25
C SER A 156 -69.29 1.55 -16.63
N LYS A 157 -69.54 1.80 -17.93
CA LYS A 157 -70.71 2.57 -18.38
C LYS A 157 -71.93 1.72 -18.76
N PHE A 158 -71.88 0.40 -18.61
CA PHE A 158 -73.02 -0.48 -18.90
C PHE A 158 -73.76 -1.04 -17.68
N ALA A 159 -73.45 -0.59 -16.46
CA ALA A 159 -74.20 -0.99 -15.27
C ALA A 159 -74.74 0.27 -14.56
N SER A 160 -75.70 0.93 -15.20
CA SER A 160 -76.63 1.81 -14.51
C SER A 160 -78.01 1.18 -14.56
N ASN A 161 -78.54 0.94 -13.36
CA ASN A 161 -79.93 0.71 -12.97
C ASN A 161 -80.41 -0.75 -12.97
N GLU A 162 -80.37 -1.37 -11.79
CA GLU A 162 -81.62 -1.56 -11.05
C GLU A 162 -81.37 -1.39 -9.54
N ASP A 163 -82.21 -0.54 -8.94
CA ASP A 163 -82.31 -0.23 -7.52
C ASP A 163 -82.57 -1.49 -6.69
N ILE A 164 -81.71 -1.77 -5.71
CA ILE A 164 -82.12 -2.51 -4.51
C ILE A 164 -81.59 -1.78 -3.28
N SER A 165 -82.57 -1.32 -2.51
CA SER A 165 -82.54 -0.67 -1.21
C SER A 165 -81.82 -1.49 -0.12
N GLU A 166 -81.29 -0.74 0.86
CA GLU A 166 -81.23 -1.07 2.29
C GLU A 166 -80.49 -2.35 2.74
N THR A 167 -79.41 -2.20 3.52
CA THR A 167 -79.46 -2.28 4.99
C THR A 167 -78.06 -2.25 5.63
N SER A 168 -77.88 -1.29 6.56
CA SER A 168 -77.22 -1.33 7.88
C SER A 168 -76.00 -2.21 8.23
N ALA A 169 -75.24 -1.62 9.19
CA ALA A 169 -74.32 -2.20 10.19
C ALA A 169 -72.84 -2.23 9.77
N ALA A 170 -71.95 -1.41 10.34
CA ALA A 170 -71.49 -1.31 11.73
C ALA A 170 -70.64 -2.51 12.17
N ALA A 171 -69.56 -2.19 12.91
CA ALA A 171 -68.55 -3.07 13.48
C ALA A 171 -67.47 -3.51 12.45
N ASP A 172 -66.22 -3.75 12.80
CA ASP A 172 -65.59 -3.79 14.11
C ASP A 172 -64.07 -3.73 13.91
N GLU A 173 -63.40 -3.47 15.00
CA GLU A 173 -61.96 -3.55 15.25
C GLU A 173 -61.31 -4.86 14.78
N GLN A 174 -60.02 -4.82 14.43
CA GLN A 174 -58.99 -5.60 15.17
C GLN A 174 -57.58 -5.46 14.58
N GLU A 175 -56.78 -4.72 15.34
CA GLU A 175 -55.43 -5.04 15.80
C GLU A 175 -55.07 -6.55 15.84
N LEU A 176 -53.93 -6.95 15.27
CA LEU A 176 -53.15 -8.18 15.56
C LEU A 176 -51.99 -8.27 14.55
N SER A 177 -50.74 -8.65 14.85
CA SER A 177 -49.95 -8.71 16.07
C SER A 177 -48.51 -9.01 15.62
N ASP A 178 -47.58 -8.57 16.46
CA ASP A 178 -46.18 -8.92 16.57
C ASP A 178 -45.84 -10.40 16.25
N VAL A 179 -44.79 -10.61 15.44
CA VAL A 179 -44.14 -11.93 15.31
C VAL A 179 -42.67 -11.75 15.62
N HIS A 180 -42.38 -11.90 16.91
CA HIS A 180 -41.07 -12.18 17.49
C HIS A 180 -40.55 -13.51 16.94
N ALA A 181 -39.44 -13.49 16.20
CA ALA A 181 -38.69 -14.68 15.85
C ALA A 181 -37.39 -14.67 16.66
N GLU A 182 -37.46 -15.21 17.87
CA GLU A 182 -36.29 -15.66 18.60
C GLU A 182 -35.85 -17.01 18.00
N ASP A 183 -34.59 -17.07 17.54
CA ASP A 183 -33.93 -18.32 17.17
C ASP A 183 -32.98 -18.72 18.30
N PRO A 184 -33.06 -19.95 18.82
CA PRO A 184 -32.34 -20.37 20.01
C PRO A 184 -30.88 -20.73 19.74
N ASP A 185 -30.09 -20.37 20.75
CA ASP A 185 -28.72 -20.75 21.04
C ASP A 185 -28.56 -22.28 21.00
N VAL A 186 -27.78 -22.81 20.05
CA VAL A 186 -27.41 -24.23 19.99
C VAL A 186 -25.95 -24.39 20.36
N MET A 187 -25.72 -24.52 21.66
CA MET A 187 -24.52 -25.11 22.24
C MET A 187 -24.42 -26.58 21.85
N ALA A 188 -23.38 -26.96 21.11
CA ALA A 188 -22.93 -28.34 20.99
C ALA A 188 -21.47 -28.43 21.42
N ALA A 189 -21.30 -28.98 22.62
CA ALA A 189 -20.02 -29.33 23.22
C ALA A 189 -19.51 -30.69 22.74
N SER A 190 -18.19 -30.87 22.93
CA SER A 190 -17.44 -32.13 23.03
C SER A 190 -17.05 -32.75 21.67
N THR A 191 -15.82 -33.20 21.44
CA THR A 191 -15.15 -34.28 22.20
C THR A 191 -13.70 -34.46 21.72
N SER A 192 -12.75 -34.68 22.67
CA SER A 192 -11.51 -35.50 22.61
C SER A 192 -10.47 -35.27 21.49
N ARG A 193 -9.17 -35.01 21.73
CA ARG A 193 -8.09 -35.63 22.55
C ARG A 193 -6.99 -36.21 21.62
N ASN A 194 -5.76 -35.79 21.92
CA ASN A 194 -4.48 -36.54 21.92
C ASN A 194 -3.46 -36.36 20.78
N HIS A 195 -2.19 -36.34 21.24
CA HIS A 195 -0.90 -36.61 20.57
C HIS A 195 -0.42 -35.53 19.57
N ASP A 196 0.80 -34.97 19.62
CA ASP A 196 2.08 -35.45 20.13
C ASP A 196 3.02 -34.28 20.47
N THR A 197 3.66 -34.35 21.63
CA THR A 197 4.73 -33.45 22.07
C THR A 197 6.06 -34.10 21.72
N HIS A 198 6.63 -33.78 20.55
CA HIS A 198 8.00 -34.13 20.26
C HIS A 198 8.95 -33.09 20.89
N SER A 199 9.41 -33.43 22.09
CA SER A 199 10.56 -32.85 22.76
C SER A 199 11.82 -33.27 22.02
N GLY A 200 12.43 -32.34 21.28
CA GLY A 200 13.68 -32.51 20.56
C GLY A 200 14.83 -31.84 21.30
N THR A 201 15.49 -32.63 22.14
CA THR A 201 16.94 -32.70 22.37
C THR A 201 17.76 -31.41 22.17
N LEU A 202 18.04 -30.74 23.30
CA LEU A 202 19.19 -29.85 23.45
C LEU A 202 20.46 -30.70 23.50
N SER A 203 21.33 -30.54 22.51
CA SER A 203 22.70 -31.02 22.57
C SER A 203 23.61 -29.85 22.95
N ASP A 204 24.18 -29.98 24.15
CA ASP A 204 25.36 -29.26 24.61
C ASP A 204 26.49 -29.34 23.59
N ILE A 205 27.02 -28.18 23.21
CA ILE A 205 28.37 -28.04 22.65
C ILE A 205 29.05 -26.96 23.50
N GLU A 206 29.88 -27.43 24.41
CA GLU A 206 30.94 -26.65 25.04
C GLU A 206 32.06 -26.36 24.02
N ASP A 207 32.94 -25.44 24.43
CA ASP A 207 34.25 -25.06 23.86
C ASP A 207 34.32 -23.88 22.87
N GLY A 208 34.94 -22.80 23.36
CA GLY A 208 35.50 -21.74 22.53
C GLY A 208 35.96 -20.51 23.33
N PRO A 209 37.28 -20.32 23.57
CA PRO A 209 37.79 -19.43 24.61
C PRO A 209 38.09 -17.98 24.16
N ALA A 210 38.28 -17.16 25.18
CA ALA A 210 39.18 -16.00 25.25
C ALA A 210 38.80 -14.77 24.43
N GLU A 211 38.24 -13.83 25.19
CA GLU A 211 38.26 -12.40 25.01
C GLU A 211 39.59 -11.89 24.40
N SER A 212 39.54 -11.40 23.16
CA SER A 212 40.52 -10.42 22.68
C SER A 212 39.87 -9.06 22.70
N ALA A 213 40.16 -8.29 23.75
CA ALA A 213 39.93 -6.85 23.79
C ALA A 213 40.77 -6.20 22.68
N LEU A 214 40.16 -5.97 21.53
CA LEU A 214 40.70 -5.04 20.54
C LEU A 214 40.24 -3.64 20.94
N ASP A 215 41.18 -2.94 21.54
CA ASP A 215 41.25 -1.49 21.66
C ASP A 215 41.01 -0.86 20.28
N ILE A 216 39.78 -0.41 20.06
CA ILE A 216 39.41 0.36 18.86
C ILE A 216 39.96 1.77 19.08
N SER A 217 41.23 1.96 18.72
CA SER A 217 41.83 3.28 18.53
C SER A 217 40.92 4.05 17.58
N LEU A 218 40.29 5.11 18.11
CA LEU A 218 39.62 6.14 17.33
C LEU A 218 40.71 6.93 16.58
N ASP A 219 41.25 6.33 15.53
CA ASP A 219 42.13 7.03 14.60
C ASP A 219 41.32 8.13 13.93
N ALA A 220 41.63 9.37 14.36
CA ALA A 220 41.20 10.57 13.68
C ALA A 220 41.58 10.43 12.19
N PRO A 221 40.67 10.78 11.26
CA PRO A 221 40.90 10.58 9.84
C PRO A 221 42.21 11.26 9.43
N GLU A 222 43.13 10.46 8.91
CA GLU A 222 44.43 10.87 8.41
C GLU A 222 44.21 12.01 7.40
N PHE A 223 44.60 13.22 7.79
CA PHE A 223 44.35 14.43 7.03
C PHE A 223 45.31 14.43 5.83
N VAL A 224 44.85 13.96 4.67
CA VAL A 224 45.66 13.93 3.45
C VAL A 224 45.91 15.38 2.99
N GLU A 225 47.07 15.93 3.35
CA GLU A 225 47.53 17.27 2.92
C GLU A 225 47.88 17.27 1.43
N ASN A 226 46.87 17.48 0.59
CA ASN A 226 47.07 17.87 -0.80
C ASN A 226 47.36 19.39 -0.88
N ASP A 227 48.54 19.80 -0.40
CA ASP A 227 49.02 21.19 -0.44
C ASP A 227 49.47 21.54 -1.88
N VAL A 228 48.60 22.21 -2.64
CA VAL A 228 48.98 22.83 -3.93
C VAL A 228 49.75 24.12 -3.65
N ILE A 229 51.08 24.05 -3.76
CA ILE A 229 51.97 25.21 -3.56
C ILE A 229 51.80 26.17 -4.75
N THR A 230 51.18 27.32 -4.51
CA THR A 230 51.17 28.43 -5.47
C THR A 230 52.50 29.19 -5.42
N ARG A 231 52.95 29.72 -6.57
CA ARG A 231 54.24 30.44 -6.75
C ARG A 231 54.49 31.62 -5.80
N ALA A 232 53.52 32.04 -4.99
CA ALA A 232 53.62 33.18 -4.08
C ALA A 232 53.86 32.79 -2.60
N GLY A 233 54.13 31.51 -2.30
CA GLY A 233 54.51 31.07 -0.94
C GLY A 233 53.41 31.17 0.13
N ARG A 234 52.20 31.62 -0.24
CA ARG A 234 51.03 31.56 0.65
C ARG A 234 50.34 30.21 0.49
N LYS A 235 50.38 29.40 1.55
CA LYS A 235 49.58 28.18 1.70
C LYS A 235 48.09 28.56 1.73
N SER A 236 47.45 28.62 0.58
CA SER A 236 45.99 28.75 0.51
C SER A 236 45.41 27.38 0.78
N ARG A 237 44.95 27.16 2.02
CA ARG A 237 44.11 26.00 2.36
C ARG A 237 42.80 26.14 1.60
N LYS A 238 42.76 25.67 0.35
CA LYS A 238 41.48 25.38 -0.31
C LYS A 238 40.85 24.25 0.47
N ARG A 239 40.04 24.59 1.47
CA ARG A 239 39.15 23.62 2.08
C ARG A 239 38.34 23.04 0.93
N ASP A 240 38.35 21.73 0.79
CA ASP A 240 37.54 21.07 -0.21
C ASP A 240 36.07 21.35 0.11
N LEU A 241 35.51 22.35 -0.57
CA LEU A 241 34.12 22.74 -0.44
C LEU A 241 33.19 21.53 -0.69
N ASN A 242 33.60 20.58 -1.55
CA ASN A 242 32.81 19.38 -1.78
C ASN A 242 32.80 18.42 -0.59
N ALA A 243 33.85 18.42 0.25
CA ALA A 243 33.87 17.61 1.46
C ALA A 243 32.95 18.20 2.55
N MET A 244 32.89 19.53 2.66
CA MET A 244 31.98 20.20 3.61
C MET A 244 30.51 20.13 3.20
N LEU A 245 30.21 20.13 1.90
CA LEU A 245 28.84 20.01 1.35
C LEU A 245 28.30 18.56 1.34
N ARG A 246 28.93 17.64 2.05
CA ARG A 246 28.51 16.22 2.15
C ARG A 246 28.09 15.80 3.55
N THR A 247 28.11 16.68 4.54
CA THR A 247 27.66 16.33 5.89
C THR A 247 26.14 16.44 5.96
N CYS A 248 25.44 15.34 6.22
CA CYS A 248 24.00 15.32 6.44
C CYS A 248 23.63 15.95 7.79
N ASP A 249 22.36 16.30 8.02
CA ASP A 249 21.85 16.83 9.31
C ASP A 249 22.03 15.86 10.50
N CYS A 250 22.37 14.60 10.24
CA CYS A 250 22.74 13.62 11.27
C CYS A 250 24.25 13.64 11.61
N ASP A 251 24.99 14.65 11.17
CA ASP A 251 26.43 14.84 11.30
C ASP A 251 27.30 13.75 10.65
N LYS A 252 26.71 12.85 9.85
CA LYS A 252 27.43 11.83 9.08
C LYS A 252 27.72 12.31 7.67
N VAL A 253 28.92 12.00 7.18
CA VAL A 253 29.31 12.28 5.80
C VAL A 253 28.57 11.33 4.85
N VAL A 254 27.85 11.91 3.90
CA VAL A 254 27.25 11.20 2.78
C VAL A 254 28.36 10.75 1.83
N THR A 255 28.56 9.44 1.78
CA THR A 255 29.60 8.82 0.96
C THR A 255 29.21 8.82 -0.52
N GLN A 256 30.19 8.71 -1.42
CA GLN A 256 29.91 8.61 -2.86
C GLN A 256 29.11 7.34 -3.20
N ASN A 257 29.29 6.27 -2.43
CA ASN A 257 28.54 5.03 -2.60
C ASN A 257 27.06 5.24 -2.30
N GLU A 258 26.71 5.88 -1.19
CA GLU A 258 25.31 6.20 -0.86
C GLU A 258 24.62 7.09 -1.91
N ILE A 259 25.38 8.00 -2.53
CA ILE A 259 24.89 8.83 -3.65
C ILE A 259 24.58 7.95 -4.87
N ASN A 260 25.50 7.04 -5.21
CA ASN A 260 25.36 6.14 -6.36
C ASN A 260 24.24 5.11 -6.15
N ASP A 261 24.07 4.63 -4.92
CA ASP A 261 23.04 3.68 -4.51
C ASP A 261 21.64 4.33 -4.40
N GLY A 262 21.56 5.66 -4.53
CA GLY A 262 20.32 6.40 -4.42
C GLY A 262 19.76 6.47 -2.99
N VAL A 263 20.61 6.27 -1.98
CA VAL A 263 20.28 6.37 -0.55
C VAL A 263 20.51 7.78 -0.02
N ALA A 264 21.08 8.66 -0.85
CA ALA A 264 21.19 10.09 -0.57
C ALA A 264 20.48 10.96 -1.63
N ILE A 265 20.00 12.12 -1.19
CA ILE A 265 19.32 13.12 -2.02
C ILE A 265 20.05 14.46 -1.94
N ARG A 266 20.16 15.15 -3.08
CA ARG A 266 20.73 16.49 -3.15
C ARG A 266 19.61 17.53 -3.12
N CYS A 267 19.76 18.58 -2.31
CA CYS A 267 18.85 19.71 -2.35
C CYS A 267 18.97 20.44 -3.70
N LYS A 268 17.84 20.72 -4.37
CA LYS A 268 17.80 21.45 -5.66
C LYS A 268 18.27 22.90 -5.58
N TYR A 269 18.44 23.48 -4.38
CA TYR A 269 18.93 24.84 -4.24
C TYR A 269 20.46 24.87 -4.36
N ASP A 270 20.98 25.54 -5.41
CA ASP A 270 22.41 25.56 -5.78
C ASP A 270 23.35 26.08 -4.68
N ARG A 271 22.81 26.80 -3.68
CA ARG A 271 23.55 27.36 -2.55
C ARG A 271 23.12 26.78 -1.20
N CYS A 272 22.62 25.54 -1.19
CA CYS A 272 22.31 24.86 0.05
C CYS A 272 23.62 24.50 0.78
N GLU A 273 23.77 24.95 2.02
CA GLU A 273 24.99 24.73 2.83
C GLU A 273 25.26 23.24 3.10
N THR A 274 24.22 22.43 3.28
CA THR A 274 24.35 20.99 3.52
C THR A 274 24.59 20.19 2.24
N GLY A 275 24.06 20.65 1.09
CA GLY A 275 24.14 19.96 -0.20
C GLY A 275 23.38 18.63 -0.29
N TRP A 276 23.80 17.62 0.48
CA TRP A 276 23.36 16.22 0.43
C TRP A 276 22.79 15.74 1.78
N PHE A 277 21.77 14.87 1.70
CA PHE A 277 21.09 14.32 2.87
C PHE A 277 20.85 12.83 2.66
N HIS A 278 20.95 12.02 3.72
CA HIS A 278 20.46 10.64 3.69
C HIS A 278 18.93 10.63 3.57
N LEU A 279 18.39 9.76 2.71
CA LEU A 279 16.93 9.63 2.51
C LEU A 279 16.22 9.34 3.84
N THR A 280 16.83 8.49 4.68
CA THR A 280 16.30 8.11 6.00
C THR A 280 16.22 9.30 6.97
N CYS A 281 17.23 10.17 6.97
CA CYS A 281 17.24 11.38 7.81
C CYS A 281 16.14 12.37 7.40
N MET A 282 15.77 12.38 6.12
CA MET A 282 14.71 13.24 5.59
C MET A 282 13.33 12.56 5.58
N TYR A 283 13.22 11.33 6.07
CA TYR A 283 12.00 10.52 6.01
C TYR A 283 11.43 10.39 4.58
N LEU A 284 12.31 10.33 3.58
CA LEU A 284 11.95 10.18 2.19
C LEU A 284 12.16 8.74 1.73
N ASP A 285 11.19 8.24 0.98
CA ASP A 285 11.21 6.87 0.46
C ASP A 285 11.83 6.75 -0.94
N CYS A 286 11.90 7.86 -1.67
CA CYS A 286 12.41 7.90 -3.03
C CYS A 286 13.00 9.28 -3.37
N ILE A 287 13.84 9.32 -4.40
CA ILE A 287 14.47 10.55 -4.86
C ILE A 287 13.48 11.32 -5.74
N GLU A 288 12.94 12.41 -5.20
CA GLU A 288 12.23 13.41 -5.99
C GLU A 288 13.24 14.30 -6.73
N THR A 289 13.07 14.48 -8.05
CA THR A 289 14.01 15.28 -8.88
C THR A 289 14.02 16.77 -8.51
N ASP A 290 12.96 17.23 -7.86
CA ASP A 290 12.71 18.64 -7.54
C ASP A 290 12.75 18.94 -6.03
N TRP A 291 13.30 18.01 -5.26
CA TRP A 291 13.32 18.09 -3.82
C TRP A 291 14.14 19.27 -3.29
N ARG A 292 13.65 19.88 -2.22
CA ARG A 292 14.32 20.94 -1.47
C ARG A 292 14.30 20.57 0.01
N CYS A 293 15.42 20.75 0.70
CA CYS A 293 15.49 20.52 2.13
C CYS A 293 14.57 21.50 2.91
N PRO A 294 14.22 21.20 4.16
CA PRO A 294 13.37 22.06 5.01
C PRO A 294 13.81 23.52 5.05
N SER A 295 15.11 23.79 5.06
CA SER A 295 15.67 25.15 5.05
C SER A 295 15.37 25.93 3.77
N HIS A 296 15.06 25.23 2.66
CA HIS A 296 14.74 25.83 1.36
C HIS A 296 13.33 25.47 0.85
N ALA A 297 12.50 24.86 1.71
CA ALA A 297 11.11 24.58 1.37
C ALA A 297 10.40 25.93 1.17
N ARG A 298 9.89 26.17 -0.04
CA ARG A 298 9.09 27.38 -0.28
C ARG A 298 7.85 27.28 0.61
N PRO A 299 7.51 28.31 1.40
CA PRO A 299 6.24 28.33 2.10
C PRO A 299 5.16 28.11 1.05
N THR A 300 4.35 27.05 1.20
CA THR A 300 3.20 26.85 0.34
C THR A 300 2.33 28.08 0.55
N LYS A 301 2.26 28.96 -0.46
CA LYS A 301 1.39 30.13 -0.38
C LYS A 301 -0.01 29.56 -0.17
N ARG A 302 -0.53 29.64 1.06
CA ARG A 302 -1.91 29.27 1.36
C ARG A 302 -2.76 30.02 0.36
N ALA A 303 -3.40 29.29 -0.55
CA ALA A 303 -4.28 29.88 -1.53
C ALA A 303 -5.23 30.79 -0.76
N LYS A 304 -5.10 32.11 -0.96
CA LYS A 304 -5.88 33.11 -0.27
C LYS A 304 -7.31 32.80 -0.68
N ARG A 305 -8.07 32.11 0.17
CA ARG A 305 -9.47 31.78 -0.07
C ARG A 305 -10.14 33.12 -0.31
N GLY A 306 -10.42 33.39 -1.58
CA GLY A 306 -11.07 34.63 -1.98
C GLY A 306 -12.40 34.68 -1.26
N GLY A 307 -12.48 35.54 -0.26
CA GLY A 307 -13.76 35.95 0.30
C GLY A 307 -14.52 36.64 -0.82
N LYS A 308 -15.47 35.92 -1.43
CA LYS A 308 -16.57 36.56 -2.15
C LYS A 308 -17.33 37.37 -1.11
N LYS A 309 -17.26 38.69 -1.21
CA LYS A 309 -18.26 39.60 -0.67
C LYS A 309 -19.33 39.79 -1.73
#